data_AF-A0A7K7Z2L6-F1
#
_entry.id   AF-A0A7K7Z2L6-F1
#
_cell.length_a   1.000
_cell.length_b   1.000
_cell.length_c   1.000
_cell.angle_alpha   90.00
_cell.angle_beta   90.00
_cell.angle_gamma   90.00
#
_symmetry.space_group_name_H-M   'P 1'
#
loop_
_entity.id
_entity.type
_entity.pdbx_description
1 polymer ?
#
loop_
_entity_poly.entity_id
_entity_poly.type
_entity_poly.pdbx_seq_one_letter_code
_entity_poly.pdbx_strand_id
1 'polypeptide(L)'
;KIGIIGGTGLDDPDILEGRTEKYVDTPYGKPSDALILGKIKNVDCVLLARHGRHHTIMPSNVNYRANIWALKEENCSHVLVTTACGSLREEIQPGDLVIIDQFIDR
;
A
#
# COMPACT_ATOMS: atom_id res chain seq x y z
N LYS A 1 6.22 -3.13 13.49
CA LYS A 1 5.88 -2.04 12.53
C LYS A 1 5.18 -2.64 11.31
N ILE A 2 4.06 -2.06 10.89
CA ILE A 2 3.19 -2.57 9.81
C ILE A 2 3.28 -1.65 8.60
N GLY A 3 3.62 -2.18 7.43
CA GLY A 3 3.49 -1.47 6.16
C GLY A 3 2.05 -1.55 5.65
N ILE A 4 1.52 -0.46 5.12
CA ILE A 4 0.20 -0.38 4.51
C ILE A 4 0.40 0.14 3.09
N ILE A 5 -0.03 -0.61 2.09
CA ILE A 5 -0.04 -0.12 0.70
C ILE A 5 -1.48 0.12 0.27
N GLY A 6 -1.83 1.41 0.16
CA GLY A 6 -3.16 1.85 -0.26
C GLY A 6 -3.33 1.75 -1.77
N GLY A 7 -4.36 1.02 -2.21
CA GLY A 7 -4.87 1.10 -3.58
C GLY A 7 -5.81 2.30 -3.78
N THR A 8 -6.51 2.33 -4.91
CA THR A 8 -7.52 3.35 -5.23
C THR A 8 -8.50 3.57 -4.07
N GLY A 9 -8.56 4.81 -3.56
CA GLY A 9 -9.56 5.23 -2.57
C GLY A 9 -9.32 4.72 -1.15
N LEU A 10 -8.17 4.09 -0.89
CA LEU A 10 -7.81 3.52 0.42
C LEU A 10 -6.37 3.88 0.82
N ASP A 11 -5.92 5.07 0.40
CA ASP A 11 -4.61 5.66 0.66
C ASP A 11 -4.69 6.93 1.51
N ASP A 12 -5.83 7.16 2.17
CA ASP A 12 -6.03 8.32 3.04
C ASP A 12 -5.02 8.31 4.22
N PRO A 13 -4.08 9.27 4.28
CA PRO A 13 -3.12 9.35 5.37
C PRO A 13 -3.78 9.67 6.71
N ASP A 14 -5.03 10.13 6.76
CA ASP A 14 -5.76 10.42 8.00
C ASP A 14 -5.92 9.23 8.95
N ILE A 15 -5.70 8.01 8.45
CA ILE A 15 -5.62 6.80 9.29
C ILE A 15 -4.47 6.84 10.31
N LEU A 16 -3.43 7.64 10.09
CA LEU A 16 -2.24 7.71 10.93
C LEU A 16 -2.23 8.94 11.86
N GLU A 17 -1.86 8.72 13.11
CA GLU A 17 -1.51 9.77 14.07
C GLU A 17 -0.01 10.12 13.98
N GLY A 18 0.34 11.40 14.22
CA GLY A 18 1.74 11.83 14.29
C GLY A 18 2.53 11.68 12.99
N ARG A 19 1.90 12.06 11.87
CA ARG A 19 2.41 11.77 10.51
C ARG A 19 3.72 12.50 10.19
N THR A 20 4.61 11.81 9.48
CA THR A 20 5.82 12.38 8.88
C THR A 20 6.05 11.79 7.50
N GLU A 21 6.30 12.64 6.51
CA GLU A 21 6.70 12.19 5.16
C GLU A 21 8.19 11.87 5.11
N LYS A 22 8.53 10.76 4.46
CA LYS A 22 9.91 10.35 4.20
C LYS A 22 10.07 9.91 2.75
N TYR A 23 10.82 10.69 1.98
CA TYR A 23 11.27 10.31 0.65
C TYR A 23 12.50 9.43 0.76
N VAL A 24 12.51 8.32 0.03
CA VAL A 24 13.61 7.35 0.04
C VAL A 24 13.93 6.91 -1.39
N ASP A 25 15.19 6.56 -1.61
CA ASP A 25 15.62 5.84 -2.81
C ASP A 25 15.88 4.37 -2.45
N THR A 26 15.68 3.47 -3.40
CA THR A 26 15.98 2.05 -3.25
C THR A 26 16.90 1.59 -4.37
N PRO A 27 17.55 0.41 -4.24
CA PRO A 27 18.31 -0.19 -5.34
C PRO A 27 17.49 -0.46 -6.62
N TYR A 28 16.15 -0.43 -6.52
CA TYR A 28 15.25 -0.60 -7.67
C TYR A 28 14.68 0.73 -8.19
N GLY A 29 15.18 1.86 -7.71
CA GLY A 29 14.66 3.20 -8.00
C GLY A 29 13.72 3.72 -6.92
N LYS A 30 12.91 4.72 -7.28
CA LYS A 30 11.98 5.36 -6.34
C LYS A 30 10.73 4.51 -6.10
N PRO A 31 10.21 4.46 -4.86
CA PRO A 31 8.86 4.01 -4.58
C PRO A 31 7.81 4.89 -5.30
N SER A 32 6.55 4.45 -5.28
CA SER A 32 5.44 5.18 -5.90
C SER A 32 5.22 6.59 -5.36
N ASP A 33 5.55 6.83 -4.09
CA ASP A 33 5.46 8.13 -3.42
C ASP A 33 6.36 8.13 -2.17
N ALA A 34 6.35 9.21 -1.39
CA ALA A 34 6.88 9.23 -0.04
C ALA A 34 6.23 8.16 0.84
N LEU A 35 7.02 7.62 1.76
CA LEU A 35 6.49 6.84 2.87
C LEU A 35 5.87 7.82 3.89
N ILE A 36 4.65 7.55 4.32
CA ILE A 36 4.00 8.29 5.40
C ILE A 36 4.15 7.47 6.69
N LEU A 37 5.04 7.90 7.57
CA LEU A 37 5.27 7.26 8.86
C LEU A 37 4.27 7.80 9.87
N GLY A 38 3.80 6.96 10.78
CA GLY A 38 2.92 7.37 11.86
C GLY A 38 2.52 6.20 12.72
N LYS A 39 1.45 6.38 13.50
CA LYS A 39 0.94 5.33 14.38
C LYS A 39 -0.56 5.12 14.20
N ILE A 40 -0.98 3.88 14.37
CA ILE A 40 -2.38 3.55 14.67
C ILE A 40 -2.39 3.09 16.13
N LYS A 41 -2.96 3.91 17.03
CA LYS A 41 -2.82 3.74 18.48
C LYS A 41 -1.32 3.63 18.87
N ASN A 42 -0.91 2.51 19.45
CA ASN A 42 0.47 2.26 19.89
C ASN A 42 1.31 1.48 18.88
N VAL A 43 0.81 1.23 17.66
CA VAL A 43 1.49 0.43 16.63
C VAL A 43 2.09 1.34 15.58
N ASP A 44 3.41 1.23 15.36
CA ASP A 44 4.08 1.93 14.28
C ASP A 44 3.63 1.42 12.91
N CYS A 45 3.23 2.34 12.05
CA CYS A 45 2.76 2.06 10.70
C CYS A 45 3.50 2.91 9.67
N VAL A 46 3.56 2.40 8.43
CA VAL A 46 4.12 3.10 7.27
C VAL A 46 3.15 2.95 6.13
N LEU A 47 2.52 4.04 5.70
CA LEU A 47 1.59 4.06 4.59
C LEU A 47 2.32 4.47 3.29
N LEU A 48 1.98 3.81 2.19
CA LEU A 48 2.45 4.11 0.85
C LEU A 48 1.30 4.00 -0.16
N ALA A 49 1.04 5.07 -0.91
CA ALA A 49 0.07 5.06 -2.00
C ALA A 49 0.60 4.29 -3.21
N ARG A 50 -0.06 3.19 -3.62
CA ARG A 50 0.41 2.31 -4.71
C ARG A 50 0.56 3.06 -6.04
N HIS A 51 -0.38 3.95 -6.33
CA HIS A 51 -0.46 4.69 -7.59
C HIS A 51 0.08 6.13 -7.47
N GLY A 52 0.76 6.43 -6.37
CA GLY A 52 1.06 7.80 -5.95
C GLY A 52 -0.18 8.49 -5.38
N ARG A 53 0.00 9.49 -4.50
CA ARG A 53 -1.10 10.21 -3.83
C ARG A 53 -2.05 10.95 -4.78
N HIS A 54 -1.60 11.19 -6.01
CA HIS A 54 -2.39 11.82 -7.08
C HIS A 54 -2.93 10.80 -8.09
N HIS A 55 -2.75 9.50 -7.83
CA HIS A 55 -3.22 8.41 -8.68
C HIS A 55 -2.77 8.53 -10.15
N THR A 56 -1.49 8.83 -10.36
CA THR A 56 -0.91 9.08 -11.69
C THR A 56 -0.14 7.88 -12.26
N ILE A 57 0.16 6.87 -11.44
CA ILE A 57 0.95 5.71 -11.86
C ILE A 57 0.03 4.56 -12.25
N MET A 58 0.00 4.18 -13.53
CA MET A 58 -0.76 3.03 -14.01
C MET A 58 -0.27 1.72 -13.38
N PRO A 59 -1.14 0.70 -13.17
CA PRO A 59 -0.76 -0.57 -12.54
C PRO A 59 0.49 -1.22 -13.14
N SER A 60 0.63 -1.23 -14.47
CA SER A 60 1.78 -1.80 -15.17
C SER A 60 3.11 -1.08 -14.89
N ASN A 61 3.05 0.17 -14.43
CA ASN A 61 4.21 1.04 -14.22
C ASN A 61 4.56 1.20 -12.73
N VAL A 62 3.80 0.56 -11.83
CA VAL A 62 4.10 0.59 -10.39
C VAL A 62 5.43 -0.11 -10.15
N ASN A 63 6.33 0.55 -9.43
CA ASN A 63 7.61 -0.05 -9.06
C ASN A 63 7.45 -0.92 -7.81
N TYR A 64 6.84 -2.10 -7.98
CA TYR A 64 6.55 -3.03 -6.88
C TYR A 64 7.80 -3.40 -6.07
N ARG A 65 8.97 -3.55 -6.73
CA ARG A 65 10.23 -3.85 -6.06
C ARG A 65 10.68 -2.72 -5.15
N ALA A 66 10.65 -1.47 -5.62
CA ALA A 66 11.01 -0.32 -4.80
C ALA A 66 10.04 -0.15 -3.63
N ASN A 67 8.73 -0.35 -3.84
CA ASN A 67 7.73 -0.23 -2.78
C ASN A 67 7.97 -1.23 -1.65
N ILE A 68 8.14 -2.52 -1.99
CA ILE A 68 8.39 -3.56 -0.98
C ILE A 68 9.75 -3.38 -0.31
N TRP A 69 10.78 -3.00 -1.06
CA TRP A 69 12.11 -2.74 -0.51
C TRP A 69 12.10 -1.57 0.48
N ALA A 70 11.44 -0.47 0.14
CA ALA A 70 11.33 0.70 1.00
C ALA A 70 10.65 0.38 2.34
N LEU A 71 9.57 -0.41 2.32
CA LEU A 71 8.92 -0.88 3.55
C LEU A 71 9.83 -1.81 4.37
N LYS A 72 10.57 -2.70 3.70
CA LYS A 72 11.54 -3.59 4.36
C LYS A 72 12.64 -2.79 5.07
N GLU A 73 13.24 -1.81 4.39
CA GLU A 73 14.29 -0.94 4.95
C GLU A 73 13.75 -0.04 6.08
N GLU A 74 12.46 0.30 6.04
CA GLU A 74 11.79 0.98 7.15
C GLU A 74 11.46 0.02 8.33
N ASN A 75 11.94 -1.22 8.29
CA ASN A 75 11.73 -2.27 9.29
C ASN A 75 10.26 -2.71 9.45
N CYS A 76 9.46 -2.65 8.38
CA CYS A 76 8.14 -3.24 8.38
C CYS A 76 8.25 -4.77 8.45
N SER A 77 7.58 -5.34 9.45
CA SER A 77 7.51 -6.79 9.70
C SER A 77 6.36 -7.46 8.95
N HIS A 78 5.35 -6.69 8.58
CA HIS A 78 4.12 -7.14 7.91
C HIS A 78 3.73 -6.11 6.87
N VAL A 79 3.03 -6.52 5.83
CA VAL A 79 2.43 -5.62 4.84
C VAL A 79 0.95 -5.96 4.68
N LEU A 80 0.08 -4.98 4.94
CA LEU A 80 -1.34 -5.04 4.63
C LEU A 80 -1.60 -4.21 3.38
N VAL A 81 -2.44 -4.71 2.49
CA VAL A 81 -2.64 -4.16 1.16
C VAL A 81 -4.12 -4.05 0.87
N THR A 82 -4.54 -2.95 0.27
CA THR A 82 -5.91 -2.79 -0.22
C THR A 82 -5.94 -2.83 -1.74
N THR A 83 -6.98 -3.42 -2.33
CA THR A 83 -7.14 -3.44 -3.78
C THR A 83 -8.62 -3.38 -4.14
N ALA A 84 -8.96 -2.48 -5.06
CA ALA A 84 -10.27 -2.51 -5.70
C ALA A 84 -10.24 -3.60 -6.78
N CYS A 85 -11.32 -4.36 -6.89
CA CYS A 85 -11.46 -5.42 -7.90
C CYS A 85 -12.92 -5.57 -8.33
N GLY A 86 -13.13 -6.25 -9.46
CA GLY A 86 -14.44 -6.71 -9.88
C GLY A 86 -14.66 -8.15 -9.42
N SER A 87 -15.88 -8.45 -8.96
CA SER A 87 -16.26 -9.82 -8.62
C SER A 87 -16.44 -10.68 -9.88
N LEU A 88 -16.11 -11.97 -9.77
CA LEU A 88 -16.40 -13.01 -10.76
C LEU A 88 -17.41 -14.04 -10.22
N ARG A 89 -18.11 -13.70 -9.13
CA ARG A 89 -19.03 -14.57 -8.37
C ARG A 89 -20.24 -13.75 -7.93
N GLU A 90 -21.44 -14.29 -8.07
CA GLU A 90 -22.69 -13.59 -7.75
C GLU A 90 -22.79 -13.29 -6.23
N GLU A 91 -22.27 -14.21 -5.41
CA GLU A 91 -22.30 -14.13 -3.96
C GLU A 91 -21.34 -13.09 -3.35
N ILE A 92 -20.42 -12.52 -4.15
CA ILE A 92 -19.51 -11.45 -3.71
C ILE A 92 -20.00 -10.14 -4.35
N GLN A 93 -20.67 -9.31 -3.55
CA GLN A 93 -21.37 -8.11 -4.00
C GLN A 93 -20.48 -6.86 -3.92
N PRO A 94 -20.79 -5.78 -4.68
CA PRO A 94 -20.11 -4.50 -4.53
C PRO A 94 -20.15 -4.00 -3.07
N GLY A 95 -18.98 -3.75 -2.49
CA GLY A 95 -18.83 -3.34 -1.09
C GLY A 95 -18.36 -4.46 -0.16
N ASP A 96 -18.47 -5.73 -0.57
CA ASP A 96 -17.94 -6.85 0.19
C ASP A 96 -16.41 -6.83 0.23
N LEU A 97 -15.87 -7.28 1.36
CA LEU A 97 -14.43 -7.49 1.53
C LEU A 97 -14.08 -8.96 1.35
N VAL A 98 -13.02 -9.24 0.60
CA VAL A 98 -12.47 -10.58 0.43
C VAL A 98 -11.04 -10.62 0.95
N ILE A 99 -10.79 -11.49 1.92
CA ILE A 99 -9.43 -11.82 2.36
C ILE A 99 -8.93 -12.96 1.48
N ILE A 100 -8.27 -12.60 0.37
CA ILE A 100 -7.79 -13.57 -0.61
C ILE A 100 -6.69 -14.46 -0.04
N ASP A 101 -6.69 -15.73 -0.44
CA ASP A 101 -5.70 -16.74 -0.06
C ASP A 101 -4.95 -17.34 -1.27
N GLN A 102 -5.42 -17.05 -2.50
CA GLN A 102 -4.88 -17.54 -3.77
C GLN A 102 -4.93 -16.44 -4.85
N PHE A 103 -4.12 -16.61 -5.89
CA PHE A 103 -4.12 -15.78 -7.10
C PHE A 103 -3.72 -16.61 -8.32
N ILE A 104 -4.01 -16.09 -9.52
CA ILE A 104 -3.53 -16.64 -10.79
C ILE A 104 -2.70 -15.55 -11.46
N ASP A 105 -1.45 -15.88 -11.77
CA ASP A 105 -0.57 -15.07 -12.62
C ASP A 105 -0.47 -15.72 -14.01
N ARG A 106 -0.08 -14.94 -15.01
CA ARG A 106 -0.07 -15.35 -16.41
C ARG A 106 1.07 -16.33 -16.75
#